data_AF-A0A2G6IE99-F1
#
_entry.id   AF-A0A2G6IE99-F1
#
_cell.length_a   1.000
_cell.length_b   1.000
_cell.length_c   1.000
_cell.angle_alpha   90.00
_cell.angle_beta   90.00
_cell.angle_gamma   90.00
#
_symmetry.space_group_name_H-M   'P 1'
#
loop_
_entity.id
_entity.type
_entity.pdbx_description
1 polymer ?
#
loop_
_entity_poly.entity_id
_entity_poly.type
_entity_poly.pdbx_seq_one_letter_code
_entity_poly.pdbx_strand_id
1 'polypeptide(L)'
;MTDHSTPATMPQDDRPSKPAMWRGFRCRCPNCGDGKLFDGYLKVADNCPVCEEELHHHRADDGPAYLTILIVGHLLAPIMLWMFVAYRPEPLVMISVFTVGCVALSLYLLPRLKGMIVGLQWSRRMHGFGGEP
;
A
#
# COMPACT_ATOMS: atom_id res chain seq x y z
N MET A 1 32.12 36.12 20.62
CA MET A 1 30.75 35.78 21.00
C MET A 1 29.91 35.87 19.73
N THR A 2 29.85 34.78 18.98
CA THR A 2 29.10 34.69 17.71
C THR A 2 27.80 33.96 18.00
N ASP A 3 26.68 34.66 17.84
CA ASP A 3 25.34 34.09 17.98
C ASP A 3 25.09 33.07 16.86
N HIS A 4 25.11 31.78 17.20
CA HIS A 4 24.53 30.74 16.37
C HIS A 4 23.01 30.77 16.53
N SER A 5 22.35 31.56 15.70
CA SER A 5 20.90 31.46 15.51
C SER A 5 20.59 30.16 14.75
N THR A 6 20.33 29.08 15.48
CA THR A 6 19.72 27.86 14.93
C THR A 6 18.36 28.25 14.33
N PRO A 7 18.12 28.07 13.02
CA PRO A 7 16.79 28.29 12.47
C PRO A 7 15.83 27.31 13.13
N ALA A 8 14.81 27.83 13.81
CA ALA A 8 13.76 27.02 14.41
C ALA A 8 13.03 26.25 13.29
N THR A 9 13.20 24.93 13.25
CA THR A 9 12.41 24.05 12.38
C THR A 9 10.95 24.17 12.80
N MET A 10 10.17 24.94 12.01
CA MET A 10 8.72 25.02 12.18
C MET A 10 8.14 23.60 12.05
N PRO A 11 7.23 23.16 12.93
CA PRO A 11 6.57 21.88 12.78
C PRO A 11 5.85 21.87 11.44
N GLN A 12 6.36 21.07 10.52
CA GLN A 12 5.80 20.98 9.19
C GLN A 12 4.57 20.07 9.30
N ASP A 13 3.37 20.65 9.22
CA ASP A 13 2.12 19.89 9.38
C ASP A 13 2.04 18.72 8.41
N ASP A 14 1.58 17.57 8.91
CA ASP A 14 1.38 16.34 8.12
C ASP A 14 0.44 16.59 6.94
N ARG A 15 0.77 16.01 5.78
CA ARG A 15 -0.10 16.08 4.59
C ARG A 15 -1.34 15.22 4.86
N PRO A 16 -2.51 15.51 4.24
CA PRO A 16 -3.73 14.76 4.52
C PRO A 16 -3.59 13.27 4.16
N SER A 17 -3.69 12.40 5.17
CA SER A 17 -3.40 10.96 5.07
C SER A 17 -4.47 10.16 4.32
N LYS A 18 -5.74 10.44 4.58
CA LYS A 18 -6.87 9.75 3.93
C LYS A 18 -6.81 9.81 2.39
N PRO A 19 -6.68 10.98 1.74
CA PRO A 19 -6.60 11.04 0.28
C PRO A 19 -5.31 10.42 -0.27
N ALA A 20 -4.18 10.54 0.43
CA ALA A 20 -2.93 9.93 0.03
C ALA A 20 -3.00 8.39 0.05
N MET A 21 -3.55 7.81 1.13
CA MET A 21 -3.82 6.39 1.25
C MET A 21 -4.78 5.89 0.17
N TRP A 22 -5.85 6.65 -0.11
CA TRP A 22 -6.83 6.29 -1.14
C TRP A 22 -6.24 6.31 -2.55
N ARG A 23 -5.45 7.33 -2.89
CA ARG A 23 -4.70 7.40 -4.15
C ARG A 23 -3.72 6.23 -4.27
N GLY A 24 -3.00 5.93 -3.19
CA GLY A 24 -2.13 4.77 -3.09
C GLY A 24 -2.85 3.44 -3.32
N PHE A 25 -4.01 3.25 -2.70
CA PHE A 25 -4.86 2.06 -2.90
C PHE A 25 -5.32 1.90 -4.36
N ARG A 26 -5.48 3.02 -5.10
CA ARG A 26 -5.78 3.03 -6.53
C ARG A 26 -4.54 2.92 -7.43
N CYS A 27 -3.36 2.65 -6.86
CA CYS A 27 -2.07 2.61 -7.54
C CYS A 27 -1.71 3.94 -8.23
N ARG A 28 -2.11 5.06 -7.64
CA ARG A 28 -1.85 6.41 -8.13
C ARG A 28 -0.93 7.19 -7.21
N CYS A 29 -0.26 8.19 -7.78
CA CYS A 29 0.62 9.10 -7.05
C CYS A 29 -0.14 9.75 -5.87
N PRO A 30 0.41 9.71 -4.64
CA PRO A 30 -0.25 10.28 -3.48
C PRO A 30 -0.35 11.81 -3.54
N ASN A 31 0.57 12.48 -4.25
CA ASN A 31 0.60 13.94 -4.42
C ASN A 31 -0.46 14.42 -5.43
N CYS A 32 -0.32 14.07 -6.72
CA CYS A 32 -1.24 14.56 -7.76
C CYS A 32 -2.51 13.70 -7.95
N GLY A 33 -2.43 12.38 -7.75
CA GLY A 33 -3.55 11.44 -7.98
C GLY A 33 -3.68 10.94 -9.43
N ASP A 34 -2.98 11.52 -10.39
CA ASP A 34 -3.08 11.15 -11.81
C ASP A 34 -1.97 10.21 -12.28
N GLY A 35 -0.74 10.43 -11.81
CA GLY A 35 0.42 9.59 -12.15
C GLY A 35 0.29 8.15 -11.63
N LYS A 36 0.88 7.18 -12.34
CA LYS A 36 1.00 5.80 -11.85
C LYS A 36 2.04 5.74 -10.73
N LEU A 37 1.73 5.01 -9.66
CA LEU A 37 2.65 4.82 -8.54
C LEU A 37 3.72 3.75 -8.80
N PHE A 38 3.39 2.76 -9.64
CA PHE A 38 4.24 1.60 -9.90
C PHE A 38 4.69 1.54 -11.37
N ASP A 39 5.95 1.16 -11.58
CA ASP A 39 6.60 0.88 -12.87
C ASP A 39 6.60 -0.64 -13.19
N GLY A 40 5.59 -1.34 -12.70
CA GLY A 40 5.50 -2.79 -12.79
C GLY A 40 4.45 -3.30 -11.82
N TYR A 41 4.59 -4.54 -11.39
CA TYR A 41 3.61 -5.12 -10.46
C TYR A 41 3.75 -4.55 -9.03
N LEU A 42 4.96 -4.55 -8.46
CA LEU A 42 5.23 -4.04 -7.10
C LEU A 42 6.38 -3.02 -7.02
N LYS A 43 7.07 -2.77 -8.13
CA LYS A 43 8.17 -1.80 -8.20
C LYS A 43 7.58 -0.39 -8.22
N VAL A 44 7.85 0.40 -7.18
CA VAL A 44 7.45 1.82 -7.13
C VAL A 44 8.31 2.59 -8.13
N ALA A 45 7.71 3.52 -8.86
CA ALA A 45 8.44 4.38 -9.78
C ALA A 45 9.36 5.33 -9.00
N ASP A 46 10.53 5.67 -9.53
CA ASP A 46 11.47 6.56 -8.82
C ASP A 46 10.92 7.99 -8.70
N ASN A 47 10.24 8.45 -9.75
CA ASN A 47 9.55 9.73 -9.81
C ASN A 47 8.13 9.57 -10.41
N CYS A 48 7.22 10.45 -10.01
CA CYS A 48 5.91 10.54 -10.63
C CYS A 48 6.01 11.10 -12.07
N PRO A 49 5.40 10.47 -13.09
CA PRO A 49 5.48 10.94 -14.47
C PRO A 49 4.67 12.22 -14.77
N VAL A 50 3.91 12.74 -13.79
CA VAL A 50 3.02 13.92 -13.97
C VAL A 50 3.46 15.10 -13.12
N CYS A 51 3.81 14.86 -11.85
CA CYS A 51 4.19 15.91 -10.91
C CYS A 51 5.62 15.78 -10.40
N GLU A 52 6.41 14.85 -10.97
CA GLU A 52 7.84 14.62 -10.69
C GLU A 52 8.21 14.27 -9.24
N GLU A 53 7.21 14.11 -8.36
CA GLU A 53 7.39 13.70 -6.97
C GLU A 53 8.33 12.49 -6.84
N GLU A 54 9.36 12.61 -6.01
CA GLU A 54 10.33 11.57 -5.73
C GLU A 54 9.71 10.48 -4.84
N LEU A 55 9.47 9.30 -5.40
CA LEU A 55 8.76 8.19 -4.74
C LEU A 55 9.70 7.04 -4.32
N HIS A 56 10.98 7.08 -4.72
CA HIS A 56 11.99 6.05 -4.43
C HIS A 56 12.28 5.90 -2.92
N HIS A 57 12.06 6.94 -2.11
CA HIS A 57 12.26 6.99 -0.67
C HIS A 57 11.47 5.96 0.17
N HIS A 58 10.44 5.35 -0.40
CA HIS A 58 9.59 4.40 0.31
C HIS A 58 10.37 3.20 0.91
N ARG A 59 9.98 2.78 2.12
CA ARG A 59 10.47 1.56 2.79
C ARG A 59 9.29 0.67 3.16
N ALA A 60 8.57 0.19 2.16
CA ALA A 60 7.32 -0.55 2.34
C ALA A 60 7.50 -1.99 1.85
N ASP A 61 8.30 -2.76 2.59
CA ASP A 61 8.74 -4.09 2.14
C ASP A 61 7.82 -5.22 2.67
N ASP A 62 7.72 -5.43 4.00
CA ASP A 62 6.98 -6.60 4.53
C ASP A 62 5.53 -6.31 4.93
N GLY A 63 5.23 -5.08 5.37
CA GLY A 63 3.89 -4.67 5.83
C GLY A 63 2.74 -4.98 4.86
N PRO A 64 2.88 -4.71 3.53
CA PRO A 64 1.83 -5.00 2.55
C PRO A 64 1.48 -6.49 2.46
N ALA A 65 2.48 -7.38 2.60
CA ALA A 65 2.29 -8.82 2.50
C ALA A 65 1.53 -9.36 3.71
N TYR A 66 1.92 -8.98 4.92
CA TYR A 66 1.20 -9.36 6.14
C TYR A 66 -0.26 -8.89 6.13
N LEU A 67 -0.51 -7.64 5.73
CA LEU A 67 -1.86 -7.11 5.63
C LEU A 67 -2.69 -7.87 4.59
N THR A 68 -2.08 -8.26 3.46
CA THR A 68 -2.74 -9.10 2.44
C THR A 68 -3.15 -10.44 3.03
N ILE A 69 -2.23 -11.15 3.70
CA ILE A 69 -2.49 -12.48 4.28
C ILE A 69 -3.63 -12.41 5.31
N LEU A 70 -3.60 -11.39 6.18
CA LEU A 70 -4.65 -11.19 7.17
C LEU A 70 -6.01 -10.98 6.50
N ILE A 71 -6.11 -10.10 5.50
CA ILE A 71 -7.38 -9.83 4.81
C ILE A 71 -7.87 -11.07 4.04
N VAL A 72 -6.99 -11.71 3.27
CA VAL A 72 -7.34 -12.89 2.46
C VAL A 72 -7.77 -14.05 3.34
N GLY A 73 -7.02 -14.33 4.42
CA GLY A 73 -7.35 -15.39 5.37
C GLY A 73 -8.68 -15.16 6.07
N HIS A 74 -8.92 -13.95 6.58
CA HIS A 74 -10.17 -13.61 7.27
C HIS A 74 -11.38 -13.58 6.33
N LEU A 75 -11.17 -13.39 5.03
CA LEU A 75 -12.25 -13.44 4.05
C LEU A 75 -12.52 -14.88 3.58
N LEU A 76 -11.48 -15.59 3.14
CA LEU A 76 -11.66 -16.91 2.54
C LEU A 76 -11.93 -18.02 3.56
N ALA A 77 -11.35 -17.98 4.76
CA ALA A 77 -11.58 -19.02 5.78
C ALA A 77 -13.06 -19.14 6.20
N PRO A 78 -13.78 -18.05 6.57
CA PRO A 78 -15.19 -18.16 6.91
C PRO A 78 -16.06 -18.50 5.70
N ILE A 79 -15.73 -17.99 4.51
CA ILE A 79 -16.47 -18.33 3.27
C ILE A 79 -16.31 -19.82 2.95
N MET A 80 -15.11 -20.37 3.12
CA MET A 80 -14.83 -21.80 2.95
C MET A 80 -15.59 -22.64 3.96
N LEU A 81 -15.57 -22.25 5.24
CA LEU A 81 -16.32 -22.94 6.28
C LEU A 81 -17.84 -22.92 6.00
N TRP A 82 -18.38 -21.74 5.65
CA TRP A 82 -19.78 -21.59 5.31
C TRP A 82 -20.17 -22.45 4.11
N MET A 83 -19.38 -22.40 3.02
CA MET A 83 -19.63 -23.22 1.83
C MET A 83 -19.60 -24.71 2.15
N PHE A 84 -18.64 -25.16 2.98
CA PHE A 84 -18.54 -26.55 3.40
C PHE A 84 -19.75 -27.00 4.23
N VAL A 85 -20.24 -26.15 5.14
CA VAL A 85 -21.39 -26.46 5.99
C VAL A 85 -22.70 -26.45 5.20
N ALA A 86 -22.89 -25.47 4.31
CA ALA A 86 -24.14 -25.27 3.58
C ALA A 86 -24.30 -26.23 2.39
N TYR A 87 -23.22 -26.52 1.66
CA TYR A 87 -23.31 -27.23 0.37
C TYR A 87 -22.53 -28.54 0.32
N ARG A 88 -21.53 -28.74 1.20
CA ARG A 88 -20.66 -29.94 1.20
C ARG A 88 -20.16 -30.33 -0.20
N PRO A 89 -19.61 -29.40 -1.01
CA PRO A 89 -19.19 -29.73 -2.36
C PRO A 89 -17.99 -30.70 -2.35
N GLU A 90 -17.74 -31.34 -3.49
CA GLU A 90 -16.62 -32.28 -3.64
C GLU A 90 -15.28 -31.60 -3.26
N PRO A 91 -14.37 -32.30 -2.54
CA PRO A 91 -13.11 -31.72 -2.07
C PRO A 91 -12.27 -31.07 -3.17
N LEU A 92 -12.23 -31.64 -4.38
CA LEU A 92 -11.48 -31.08 -5.51
C LEU A 92 -12.04 -29.74 -5.98
N VAL A 93 -13.36 -29.58 -5.96
CA VAL A 93 -14.03 -28.32 -6.30
C VAL A 93 -13.70 -27.25 -5.26
N MET A 94 -13.73 -27.60 -3.96
CA MET A 94 -13.33 -26.67 -2.91
C MET A 94 -11.88 -26.23 -3.07
N ILE A 95 -10.95 -27.18 -3.17
CA ILE A 95 -9.53 -26.88 -3.27
C ILE A 95 -9.27 -25.98 -4.47
N SER A 96 -9.76 -26.35 -5.66
CA SER A 96 -9.54 -25.56 -6.87
C SER A 96 -10.10 -24.14 -6.76
N VAL A 97 -11.35 -23.96 -6.34
CA VAL A 97 -11.99 -22.64 -6.23
C VAL A 97 -11.29 -21.76 -5.21
N PHE A 98 -11.01 -22.28 -4.01
CA PHE A 98 -10.39 -21.49 -2.95
C PHE A 98 -8.90 -21.23 -3.20
N THR A 99 -8.17 -22.16 -3.83
CA THR A 99 -6.77 -21.91 -4.24
C THR A 99 -6.71 -20.82 -5.31
N VAL A 100 -7.52 -20.91 -6.38
CA VAL A 100 -7.55 -19.88 -7.43
C VAL A 100 -8.01 -18.54 -6.85
N GLY A 101 -9.05 -18.55 -6.00
CA GLY A 101 -9.54 -17.35 -5.32
C GLY A 101 -8.50 -16.70 -4.42
N CYS A 102 -7.75 -17.50 -3.64
CA CYS A 102 -6.68 -17.03 -2.75
C CYS A 102 -5.54 -16.38 -3.54
N VAL A 103 -5.07 -17.03 -4.60
CA VAL A 103 -4.01 -16.48 -5.46
C VAL A 103 -4.48 -15.20 -6.15
N ALA A 104 -5.66 -15.22 -6.77
CA ALA A 104 -6.20 -14.06 -7.47
C ALA A 104 -6.40 -12.85 -6.53
N LEU A 105 -6.97 -13.09 -5.34
CA LEU A 105 -7.22 -12.02 -4.37
C LEU A 105 -5.91 -11.47 -3.78
N SER A 106 -4.93 -12.34 -3.51
CA SER A 106 -3.61 -11.92 -3.03
C SER A 106 -2.91 -11.06 -4.08
N LEU A 107 -2.92 -11.50 -5.36
CA LEU A 107 -2.32 -10.73 -6.45
C LEU A 107 -3.05 -9.39 -6.69
N TYR A 108 -4.34 -9.33 -6.42
CA TYR A 108 -5.11 -8.10 -6.53
C TYR A 108 -4.79 -7.11 -5.38
N LEU A 109 -4.67 -7.61 -4.15
CA LEU A 109 -4.52 -6.77 -2.95
C LEU A 109 -3.09 -6.27 -2.73
N LEU A 110 -2.07 -7.08 -3.02
CA LEU A 110 -0.66 -6.73 -2.80
C LEU A 110 -0.27 -5.33 -3.32
N PRO A 111 -0.47 -4.98 -4.62
CA PRO A 111 -0.09 -3.67 -5.13
C PRO A 111 -0.89 -2.53 -4.50
N ARG A 112 -2.16 -2.77 -4.15
CA ARG A 112 -3.05 -1.77 -3.57
C ARG A 112 -2.67 -1.44 -2.13
N LEU A 113 -2.38 -2.47 -1.34
CA LEU A 113 -1.96 -2.31 0.05
C LEU A 113 -0.55 -1.72 0.12
N LYS A 114 0.35 -2.12 -0.79
CA LYS A 114 1.66 -1.48 -0.93
C LYS A 114 1.51 0.01 -1.24
N GLY A 115 0.66 0.36 -2.19
CA GLY A 115 0.44 1.75 -2.57
C GLY A 115 -0.17 2.58 -1.45
N MET A 116 -1.11 2.00 -0.70
CA MET A 116 -1.70 2.63 0.48
C MET A 116 -0.64 2.95 1.56
N ILE A 117 0.30 2.03 1.82
CA ILE A 117 1.40 2.25 2.76
C ILE A 117 2.35 3.33 2.26
N VAL A 118 2.71 3.33 0.98
CA VAL A 118 3.53 4.41 0.37
C VAL A 118 2.83 5.76 0.50
N GLY A 119 1.53 5.84 0.23
CA GLY A 119 0.74 7.06 0.41
C GLY A 119 0.69 7.54 1.86
N LEU A 120 0.63 6.63 2.83
CA LEU A 120 0.72 6.96 4.26
C LEU A 120 2.12 7.46 4.64
N GLN A 121 3.19 6.81 4.16
CA GLN A 121 4.58 7.23 4.36
C GLN A 121 4.82 8.63 3.80
N TRP A 122 4.32 8.88 2.58
CA TRP A 122 4.36 10.19 1.95
C TRP A 122 3.58 11.24 2.75
N SER A 123 2.39 10.90 3.25
CA SER A 123 1.56 11.85 4.00
C SER A 123 2.20 12.29 5.32
N ARG A 124 2.82 11.34 6.03
CA ARG A 124 3.51 11.54 7.30
C ARG A 124 4.98 11.94 7.16
N ARG A 125 5.43 12.26 5.94
CA ARG A 125 6.82 12.65 5.64
C ARG A 125 7.88 11.66 6.17
N MET A 126 7.55 10.37 6.24
CA MET A 126 8.45 9.33 6.78
C MET A 126 9.50 8.91 5.73
N HIS A 127 10.64 8.37 6.17
CA HIS A 127 11.65 7.71 5.30
C HIS A 127 12.21 8.57 4.14
N GLY A 128 12.50 9.86 4.36
CA GLY A 128 13.07 10.75 3.32
C GLY A 128 12.02 11.60 2.59
N PHE A 129 10.72 11.33 2.77
CA PHE A 129 9.65 12.21 2.28
C PHE A 129 9.54 13.55 3.04
N GLY A 130 10.38 13.76 4.06
CA GLY A 130 10.44 14.94 4.91
C GLY A 130 11.40 16.04 4.47
N GLY A 131 12.19 15.82 3.41
CA GLY A 131 13.18 16.80 2.94
C GLY A 131 14.46 16.86 3.78
N GLU A 132 14.68 15.88 4.65
CA GLU A 132 16.00 15.66 5.27
C GLU A 132 16.84 14.73 4.38
N PRO A 133 18.11 15.09 4.09
CA PRO A 133 19.01 14.32 3.25
C PRO A 133 19.45 12.98 3.86
#